data_AF-A0A495EA59-F1
#
_entry.id   AF-A0A495EA59-F1
#
_cell.length_a   1.000
_cell.length_b   1.000
_cell.length_c   1.000
_cell.angle_alpha   90.00
_cell.angle_beta   90.00
_cell.angle_gamma   90.00
#
_symmetry.space_group_name_H-M   'P 1'
#
loop_
_entity.id
_entity.type
_entity.pdbx_description
1 polymer ?
#
loop_
_entity_poly.entity_id
_entity_poly.type
_entity_poly.pdbx_seq_one_letter_code
_entity_poly.pdbx_strand_id
1 'polypeptide(L)'
;MIATLQWGTLIICSVALLLRVPDAVQGRNRMVFGILVLATLCSLLSVPGPYEAIDAALGGWNLTHLVLRILVFAAVLLVGLRIARGLADQRGYRLIAGPAGRWALALSCAAVAGAFALMDTRGSSVGLLGIADNGGHNAVLAPFYAAAGRTYPAFVSLALLPALLATARSQLPRLVRAGAVLTSLGAVAAVLGLPASFAPDSWIPAQVTVNNLAVLGYVLGLCLFWVSGLVANKSGNARATFRKNKG
;
A
#
# COMPACT_ATOMS: atom_id res chain seq x y z
N MET A 1 2.54 16.30 -14.87
CA MET A 1 1.60 15.97 -13.77
C MET A 1 1.85 14.57 -13.20
N ILE A 2 1.78 13.50 -14.00
CA ILE A 2 1.99 12.11 -13.54
C ILE A 2 3.38 11.90 -12.91
N ALA A 3 4.44 12.34 -13.59
CA ALA A 3 5.81 12.23 -13.07
C ALA A 3 5.97 12.91 -11.71
N THR A 4 5.42 14.13 -11.56
CA THR A 4 5.47 14.89 -10.29
C THR A 4 4.83 14.13 -9.13
N LEU A 5 3.71 13.44 -9.37
CA LEU A 5 3.04 12.62 -8.36
C LEU A 5 3.86 11.40 -7.96
N GLN A 6 4.46 10.70 -8.93
CA GLN A 6 5.29 9.51 -8.68
C GLN A 6 6.56 9.88 -7.90
N TRP A 7 7.28 10.92 -8.34
CA TRP A 7 8.46 11.44 -7.64
C TRP A 7 8.12 11.96 -6.26
N GLY A 8 7.00 12.70 -6.11
CA GLY A 8 6.53 13.16 -4.79
C GLY A 8 6.24 12.01 -3.84
N THR A 9 5.58 10.95 -4.32
CA THR A 9 5.31 9.73 -3.54
C THR A 9 6.59 9.03 -3.13
N LEU A 10 7.56 8.90 -4.05
CA LEU A 10 8.87 8.33 -3.76
C LEU A 10 9.63 9.13 -2.69
N ILE A 11 9.64 10.47 -2.80
CA ILE A 11 10.27 11.35 -1.81
C ILE A 11 9.62 11.17 -0.44
N ILE A 12 8.29 11.20 -0.36
CA ILE A 12 7.57 11.04 0.91
C ILE A 12 7.84 9.67 1.53
N CYS A 13 7.81 8.58 0.74
CA CYS A 13 8.12 7.24 1.22
C CYS A 13 9.57 7.14 1.71
N SER A 14 10.51 7.74 0.98
CA SER A 14 11.93 7.76 1.33
C SER A 14 12.18 8.53 2.62
N VAL A 15 11.59 9.72 2.78
CA VAL A 15 11.70 10.50 4.02
C VAL A 15 11.08 9.73 5.19
N ALA A 16 9.90 9.14 5.02
CA ALA A 16 9.26 8.33 6.06
C ALA A 16 10.14 7.13 6.46
N LEU A 17 10.78 6.46 5.48
CA LEU A 17 11.72 5.36 5.72
C LEU A 17 12.95 5.83 6.52
N LEU A 18 13.58 6.93 6.10
CA LEU A 18 14.77 7.48 6.76
C LEU A 18 14.49 7.88 8.21
N LEU A 19 13.34 8.48 8.48
CA LEU A 19 12.90 8.81 9.84
C LEU A 19 12.75 7.58 10.76
N ARG A 20 12.62 6.37 10.18
CA ARG A 20 12.47 5.10 10.92
C ARG A 20 13.74 4.28 11.04
N VAL A 21 14.83 4.68 10.40
CA VAL A 21 16.13 3.99 10.52
C VAL A 21 16.56 3.87 11.98
N PRO A 22 16.48 4.91 12.84
CA PRO A 22 16.88 4.78 14.24
C PRO A 22 16.06 3.73 15.02
N ASP A 23 14.74 3.71 14.83
CA ASP A 23 13.83 2.72 15.45
C ASP A 23 14.22 1.29 15.01
N ALA A 24 14.53 1.11 13.72
CA ALA A 24 14.88 -0.18 13.13
C ALA A 24 16.23 -0.71 13.63
N VAL A 25 17.24 0.16 13.72
CA VAL A 25 18.57 -0.17 14.28
C VAL A 25 18.46 -0.57 15.75
N GLN A 26 17.57 0.07 16.51
CA GLN A 26 17.25 -0.30 17.89
C GLN A 26 16.38 -1.57 18.02
N GLY A 27 16.04 -2.23 16.90
CA GLY A 27 15.22 -3.44 16.87
C GLY A 27 13.74 -3.21 17.15
N ARG A 28 13.30 -1.96 17.31
CA ARG A 28 11.90 -1.60 17.59
C ARG A 28 11.14 -1.49 16.27
N ASN A 29 9.94 -2.06 16.23
CA ASN A 29 8.99 -1.86 15.13
C ASN A 29 9.53 -2.25 13.72
N ARG A 30 10.37 -3.29 13.64
CA ARG A 30 10.97 -3.81 12.38
C ARG A 30 9.95 -4.05 11.26
N MET A 31 8.72 -4.43 11.61
CA MET A 31 7.63 -4.61 10.66
C MET A 31 7.26 -3.32 9.92
N VAL A 32 7.21 -2.17 10.61
CA VAL A 32 6.90 -0.87 9.98
C VAL A 32 8.05 -0.41 9.10
N PHE A 33 9.29 -0.64 9.52
CA PHE A 33 10.45 -0.40 8.66
C PHE A 33 10.36 -1.23 7.37
N GLY A 34 10.07 -2.53 7.47
CA GLY A 34 9.87 -3.40 6.30
C GLY A 34 8.75 -2.92 5.38
N ILE A 35 7.62 -2.48 5.94
CA ILE A 35 6.52 -1.85 5.16
C ILE A 35 7.03 -0.64 4.38
N LEU A 36 7.80 0.25 5.00
CA LEU A 36 8.30 1.46 4.36
C LEU A 36 9.37 1.15 3.31
N VAL A 37 10.22 0.15 3.54
CA VAL A 37 11.15 -0.35 2.52
C VAL A 37 10.37 -0.83 1.30
N LEU A 38 9.36 -1.68 1.48
CA LEU A 38 8.54 -2.15 0.38
C LEU A 38 7.79 -1.02 -0.32
N ALA A 39 7.23 -0.07 0.42
CA ALA A 39 6.54 1.09 -0.16
C ALA A 39 7.50 1.97 -1.00
N THR A 40 8.72 2.21 -0.52
CA THR A 40 9.77 2.94 -1.25
C THR A 40 10.21 2.18 -2.50
N LEU A 41 10.43 0.86 -2.41
CA LEU A 41 10.75 0.03 -3.58
C LEU A 41 9.61 0.05 -4.61
N CYS A 42 8.36 -0.08 -4.17
CA CYS A 42 7.20 -0.01 -5.06
C CYS A 42 7.10 1.36 -5.74
N SER A 43 7.35 2.44 -5.00
CA SER A 43 7.34 3.81 -5.54
C SER A 43 8.48 4.02 -6.54
N LEU A 44 9.67 3.48 -6.26
CA LEU A 44 10.83 3.55 -7.14
C LEU A 44 10.56 2.85 -8.47
N LEU A 45 10.04 1.62 -8.41
CA LEU A 45 9.66 0.83 -9.58
C LEU A 45 8.41 1.37 -10.31
N SER A 46 7.74 2.37 -9.75
CA SER A 46 6.63 3.06 -10.42
C SER A 46 7.10 4.26 -11.26
N VAL A 47 8.39 4.63 -11.22
CA VAL A 47 8.98 5.72 -12.00
C VAL A 47 9.63 5.16 -13.28
N PRO A 48 9.36 5.72 -14.47
CA PRO A 48 9.90 5.24 -15.76
C PRO A 48 11.41 4.99 -15.79
N GLY A 49 12.23 5.98 -15.42
CA GLY A 49 13.69 5.84 -15.49
C GLY A 49 14.25 4.65 -14.67
N PRO A 50 14.02 4.59 -13.35
CA PRO A 50 14.45 3.46 -12.53
C PRO A 50 13.84 2.12 -12.96
N TYR A 51 12.57 2.12 -13.35
CA TYR A 51 11.90 0.91 -13.82
C TYR A 51 12.56 0.34 -15.07
N GLU A 52 12.74 1.16 -16.11
CA GLU A 52 13.30 0.72 -17.39
C GLU A 52 14.74 0.23 -17.25
N ALA A 53 15.54 0.89 -16.40
CA ALA A 53 16.90 0.46 -16.11
C ALA A 53 16.95 -0.93 -15.45
N ILE A 54 16.07 -1.18 -14.48
CA ILE A 54 15.98 -2.47 -13.79
C ILE A 54 15.41 -3.54 -14.72
N ASP A 55 14.41 -3.20 -15.53
CA ASP A 55 13.79 -4.16 -16.45
C ASP A 55 14.74 -4.56 -17.56
N ALA A 56 15.50 -3.62 -18.12
CA ALA A 56 16.56 -3.91 -19.08
C ALA A 56 17.61 -4.87 -18.50
N ALA A 57 18.00 -4.68 -17.23
CA ALA A 57 18.93 -5.59 -16.55
C ALA A 57 18.33 -7.00 -16.32
N LEU A 58 17.00 -7.11 -16.22
CA LEU A 58 16.27 -8.37 -16.08
C LEU A 58 15.88 -9.01 -17.44
N GLY A 59 16.33 -8.45 -18.56
CA GLY A 59 16.11 -8.99 -19.90
C GLY A 59 15.05 -8.27 -20.75
N GLY A 60 14.43 -7.20 -20.22
CA GLY A 60 13.52 -6.33 -20.97
C GLY A 60 12.18 -6.96 -21.34
N TRP A 61 11.66 -7.84 -20.48
CA TRP A 61 10.39 -8.57 -20.66
C TRP A 61 9.28 -8.10 -19.70
N ASN A 62 9.42 -6.92 -19.09
CA ASN A 62 8.55 -6.41 -18.01
C ASN A 62 8.46 -7.31 -16.77
N LEU A 63 9.46 -8.16 -16.53
CA LEU A 63 9.52 -8.98 -15.33
C LEU A 63 9.51 -8.09 -14.07
N THR A 64 10.06 -6.88 -14.18
CA THR A 64 10.03 -5.85 -13.14
C THR A 64 8.61 -5.51 -12.73
N HIS A 65 7.65 -5.48 -13.66
CA HIS A 65 6.26 -5.18 -13.34
C HIS A 65 5.58 -6.33 -12.58
N LEU A 66 5.89 -7.58 -12.93
CA LEU A 66 5.42 -8.74 -12.18
C LEU A 66 5.97 -8.72 -10.75
N VAL A 67 7.27 -8.48 -10.59
CA VAL A 67 7.92 -8.31 -9.28
C VAL A 67 7.26 -7.17 -8.49
N LEU A 68 7.02 -6.02 -9.12
CA LEU A 68 6.33 -4.89 -8.50
C LEU A 68 4.95 -5.30 -7.94
N ARG A 69 4.15 -6.07 -8.69
CA ARG A 69 2.83 -6.54 -8.21
C ARG A 69 2.95 -7.40 -6.96
N ILE A 70 3.91 -8.32 -6.92
CA ILE A 70 4.16 -9.18 -5.75
C ILE A 70 4.63 -8.35 -4.55
N LEU A 71 5.51 -7.36 -4.78
CA LEU A 71 5.95 -6.44 -3.74
C LEU A 71 4.79 -5.61 -3.16
N VAL A 72 3.87 -5.13 -4.02
CA VAL A 72 2.66 -4.42 -3.60
C VAL A 72 1.78 -5.33 -2.74
N PHE A 73 1.58 -6.59 -3.13
CA PHE A 73 0.80 -7.55 -2.33
C PHE A 73 1.43 -7.79 -0.96
N ALA A 74 2.75 -7.97 -0.90
CA ALA A 74 3.49 -8.11 0.35
C ALA A 74 3.37 -6.85 1.22
N ALA A 75 3.55 -5.66 0.63
CA ALA A 75 3.42 -4.38 1.33
C ALA A 75 2.04 -4.23 1.95
N VAL A 76 0.98 -4.46 1.17
CA VAL A 76 -0.39 -4.30 1.64
C VAL A 76 -0.76 -5.36 2.67
N LEU A 77 -0.30 -6.61 2.54
CA LEU A 77 -0.46 -7.63 3.58
C LEU A 77 0.13 -7.15 4.91
N LEU A 78 1.39 -6.70 4.91
CA LEU A 78 2.08 -6.27 6.12
C LEU A 78 1.42 -5.04 6.74
N VAL A 79 1.05 -4.05 5.92
CA VAL A 79 0.26 -2.87 6.33
C VAL A 79 -1.05 -3.31 6.96
N GLY A 80 -1.78 -4.20 6.28
CA GLY A 80 -3.02 -4.80 6.72
C GLY A 80 -2.93 -5.38 8.13
N LEU A 81 -1.98 -6.29 8.33
CA LEU A 81 -1.73 -6.94 9.61
C LEU A 81 -1.31 -5.93 10.69
N ARG A 82 -0.46 -4.96 10.36
CA ARG A 82 0.04 -3.97 11.32
C ARG A 82 -1.06 -3.03 11.81
N ILE A 83 -1.93 -2.57 10.91
CA ILE A 83 -3.04 -1.69 11.21
C ILE A 83 -4.12 -2.44 11.98
N ALA A 84 -4.52 -3.64 11.53
CA ALA A 84 -5.50 -4.45 12.26
C ALA A 84 -5.06 -4.73 13.69
N ARG A 85 -3.79 -5.12 13.89
CA ARG A 85 -3.22 -5.28 15.24
C ARG A 85 -3.15 -3.96 16.02
N GLY A 86 -2.77 -2.86 15.36
CA GLY A 86 -2.66 -1.54 15.99
C GLY A 86 -3.99 -0.98 16.48
N LEU A 87 -5.08 -1.30 15.79
CA LEU A 87 -6.45 -0.92 16.16
C LEU A 87 -7.16 -1.97 17.02
N ALA A 88 -6.46 -3.04 17.41
CA ALA A 88 -7.04 -4.19 18.11
C ALA A 88 -8.26 -4.84 17.40
N ASP A 89 -8.31 -4.76 16.06
CA ASP A 89 -9.36 -5.35 15.25
C ASP A 89 -9.07 -6.84 14.96
N GLN A 90 -9.61 -7.71 15.81
CA GLN A 90 -9.47 -9.15 15.63
C GLN A 90 -10.16 -9.67 14.37
N ARG A 91 -11.25 -9.03 13.92
CA ARG A 91 -12.01 -9.50 12.76
C ARG A 91 -11.23 -9.24 11.47
N GLY A 92 -10.79 -8.01 11.25
CA GLY A 92 -9.95 -7.65 10.10
C GLY A 92 -8.64 -8.43 10.12
N TYR A 93 -8.01 -8.60 11.29
CA TYR A 93 -6.81 -9.41 11.41
C TYR A 93 -7.04 -10.87 10.99
N ARG A 94 -8.12 -11.52 11.44
CA ARG A 94 -8.46 -12.90 11.06
C ARG A 94 -8.80 -13.02 9.57
N LEU A 95 -9.46 -12.03 8.98
CA LEU A 95 -9.76 -12.02 7.55
C LEU A 95 -8.46 -11.97 6.71
N ILE A 96 -7.49 -11.15 7.12
CA ILE A 96 -6.23 -10.94 6.39
C ILE A 96 -5.23 -12.08 6.66
N ALA A 97 -5.03 -12.48 7.92
CA ALA A 97 -4.06 -13.50 8.31
C ALA A 97 -4.58 -14.94 8.16
N GLY A 98 -5.91 -15.11 8.13
CA GLY A 98 -6.56 -16.41 8.11
C GLY A 98 -6.59 -17.07 6.73
N PRO A 99 -7.35 -18.16 6.57
CA PRO A 99 -7.50 -18.86 5.30
C PRO A 99 -8.00 -17.96 4.17
N ALA A 100 -8.96 -17.07 4.45
CA ALA A 100 -9.53 -16.16 3.45
C ALA A 100 -8.46 -15.26 2.82
N GLY A 101 -7.65 -14.59 3.64
CA GLY A 101 -6.57 -13.73 3.15
C GLY A 101 -5.45 -14.50 2.44
N ARG A 102 -5.13 -15.73 2.88
CA ARG A 102 -4.18 -16.61 2.18
C ARG A 102 -4.69 -17.01 0.80
N TRP A 103 -5.95 -17.43 0.69
CA TRP A 103 -6.56 -17.75 -0.60
C TRP A 103 -6.69 -16.51 -1.49
N ALA A 104 -7.10 -15.37 -0.96
CA ALA A 104 -7.18 -14.12 -1.72
C ALA A 104 -5.81 -13.72 -2.28
N LEU A 105 -4.74 -13.84 -1.48
CA LEU A 105 -3.37 -13.59 -1.93
C LEU A 105 -2.94 -14.60 -3.00
N ALA A 106 -3.11 -15.90 -2.75
CA ALA A 106 -2.71 -16.95 -3.68
C ALA A 106 -3.42 -16.83 -5.03
N LEU A 107 -4.74 -16.59 -5.01
CA LEU A 107 -5.54 -16.39 -6.22
C LEU A 107 -5.15 -15.11 -6.95
N SER A 108 -4.84 -14.03 -6.23
CA SER A 108 -4.39 -12.78 -6.86
C SER A 108 -2.99 -12.92 -7.47
N CYS A 109 -2.07 -13.60 -6.80
CA CYS A 109 -0.75 -13.95 -7.38
C CYS A 109 -0.91 -14.81 -8.63
N ALA A 110 -1.74 -15.86 -8.58
CA ALA A 110 -2.00 -16.74 -9.72
C ALA A 110 -2.66 -15.99 -10.88
N ALA A 111 -3.63 -15.11 -10.61
CA ALA A 111 -4.28 -14.30 -11.63
C ALA A 111 -3.33 -13.32 -12.31
N VAL A 112 -2.47 -12.62 -11.53
CA VAL A 112 -1.46 -11.71 -12.09
C VAL A 112 -0.42 -12.49 -12.90
N ALA A 113 0.10 -13.60 -12.37
CA ALA A 113 1.09 -14.42 -13.07
C ALA A 113 0.52 -15.06 -14.35
N GLY A 114 -0.72 -15.56 -14.28
CA GLY A 114 -1.42 -16.12 -15.44
C GLY A 114 -1.70 -15.07 -16.51
N ALA A 115 -2.21 -13.90 -16.13
CA ALA A 115 -2.43 -12.81 -17.08
C ALA A 115 -1.10 -12.32 -17.68
N PHE A 116 -0.03 -12.24 -16.89
CA PHE A 116 1.32 -11.92 -17.40
C PHE A 116 1.81 -12.95 -18.41
N ALA A 117 1.66 -14.25 -18.13
CA ALA A 117 2.09 -15.32 -19.02
C ALA A 117 1.29 -15.39 -20.34
N LEU A 118 0.05 -14.90 -20.34
CA LEU A 118 -0.80 -14.83 -21.53
C LEU A 118 -0.55 -13.57 -22.37
N MET A 119 0.01 -12.51 -21.78
CA MET A 119 0.38 -11.29 -22.51
C MET A 119 1.73 -11.47 -23.22
N ASP A 120 1.86 -10.92 -24.42
CA ASP A 120 3.18 -10.76 -25.05
C ASP A 120 3.86 -9.54 -24.40
N THR A 121 4.73 -9.78 -23.42
CA THR A 121 5.37 -8.73 -22.62
C THR A 121 6.74 -8.30 -23.16
N ARG A 122 7.07 -8.63 -24.41
CA ARG A 122 8.33 -8.21 -25.05
C ARG A 122 8.41 -6.68 -25.15
N GLY A 123 9.52 -6.11 -24.65
CA GLY A 123 9.75 -4.66 -24.54
C GLY A 123 9.69 -4.21 -23.06
N SER A 124 10.08 -2.97 -22.76
CA SER A 124 10.00 -2.42 -21.40
C SER A 124 9.08 -1.20 -21.38
N SER A 125 8.00 -1.25 -20.60
CA SER A 125 7.08 -0.13 -20.41
C SER A 125 6.45 -0.14 -19.02
N VAL A 126 6.55 0.98 -18.30
CA VAL A 126 5.87 1.13 -17.00
C VAL A 126 4.38 0.93 -17.17
N GLY A 127 3.80 0.04 -16.37
CA GLY A 127 2.37 -0.22 -16.40
C GLY A 127 1.89 -1.01 -17.61
N LEU A 128 2.80 -1.50 -18.48
CA LEU A 128 2.50 -2.15 -19.76
C LEU A 128 1.75 -1.26 -20.77
N LEU A 129 1.71 0.06 -20.55
CA LEU A 129 0.93 1.01 -21.37
C LEU A 129 1.38 0.97 -22.85
N GLY A 130 2.69 1.01 -23.10
CA GLY A 130 3.23 0.96 -24.46
C GLY A 130 3.08 -0.41 -25.15
N ILE A 131 2.69 -1.46 -24.42
CA ILE A 131 2.46 -2.81 -24.96
C ILE A 131 0.97 -3.06 -25.18
N ALA A 132 0.09 -2.43 -24.38
CA ALA A 132 -1.35 -2.41 -24.59
C ALA A 132 -1.74 -1.58 -25.82
N ASP A 133 -1.03 -0.47 -26.08
CA ASP A 133 -1.28 0.42 -27.23
C ASP A 133 -0.92 -0.20 -28.59
N ASN A 134 -0.14 -1.28 -28.62
CA ASN A 134 0.21 -1.99 -29.86
C ASN A 134 -0.95 -2.81 -30.47
N GLY A 135 -2.12 -2.80 -29.81
CA GLY A 135 -3.34 -3.45 -30.29
C GLY A 135 -3.34 -4.99 -30.15
N GLY A 136 -4.51 -5.59 -30.41
CA GLY A 136 -4.68 -7.04 -30.42
C GLY A 136 -4.93 -7.67 -29.04
N HIS A 137 -4.32 -8.84 -28.78
CA HIS A 137 -4.56 -9.67 -27.59
C HIS A 137 -4.21 -8.94 -26.28
N ASN A 138 -3.13 -8.17 -26.29
CA ASN A 138 -2.64 -7.44 -25.12
C ASN A 138 -3.57 -6.30 -24.68
N ALA A 139 -4.25 -5.63 -25.62
CA ALA A 139 -5.22 -4.57 -25.30
C ALA A 139 -6.43 -5.12 -24.51
N VAL A 140 -6.84 -6.36 -24.80
CA VAL A 140 -7.93 -7.03 -24.09
C VAL A 140 -7.49 -7.51 -22.71
N LEU A 141 -6.26 -8.02 -22.59
CA LEU A 141 -5.72 -8.57 -21.33
C LEU A 141 -5.25 -7.51 -20.33
N ALA A 142 -4.84 -6.32 -20.80
CA ALA A 142 -4.28 -5.28 -19.94
C ALA A 142 -5.24 -4.84 -18.81
N PRO A 143 -6.54 -4.59 -19.04
CA PRO A 143 -7.50 -4.30 -17.97
C PRO A 143 -7.63 -5.44 -16.93
N PHE A 144 -7.59 -6.70 -17.37
CA PHE A 144 -7.68 -7.85 -16.46
C PHE A 144 -6.42 -8.01 -15.62
N TYR A 145 -5.24 -7.85 -16.22
CA TYR A 145 -3.98 -7.83 -15.49
C TYR A 145 -3.94 -6.68 -14.46
N ALA A 146 -4.39 -5.49 -14.89
CA ALA A 146 -4.52 -4.30 -14.07
C ALA A 146 -5.47 -4.51 -12.88
N ALA A 147 -6.63 -5.11 -13.13
CA ALA A 147 -7.63 -5.45 -12.12
C ALA A 147 -7.12 -6.52 -11.14
N ALA A 148 -6.54 -7.62 -11.64
CA ALA A 148 -5.97 -8.69 -10.83
C ALA A 148 -4.92 -8.16 -9.86
N GLY A 149 -4.05 -7.27 -10.34
CA GLY A 149 -3.04 -6.61 -9.52
C GLY A 149 -3.60 -5.61 -8.49
N ARG A 150 -4.89 -5.28 -8.51
CA ARG A 150 -5.57 -4.41 -7.54
C ARG A 150 -6.56 -5.17 -6.64
N THR A 151 -6.89 -6.42 -6.98
CA THR A 151 -7.84 -7.25 -6.22
C THR A 151 -7.40 -7.46 -4.78
N TYR A 152 -6.16 -7.89 -4.54
CA TYR A 152 -5.68 -8.13 -3.19
C TYR A 152 -5.57 -6.86 -2.34
N PRO A 153 -5.03 -5.74 -2.86
CA PRO A 153 -5.09 -4.46 -2.15
C PRO A 153 -6.50 -4.05 -1.77
N ALA A 154 -7.46 -4.13 -2.70
CA ALA A 154 -8.85 -3.81 -2.43
C ALA A 154 -9.47 -4.71 -1.35
N PHE A 155 -9.18 -6.01 -1.37
CA PHE A 155 -9.62 -6.96 -0.33
C PHE A 155 -9.13 -6.55 1.06
N VAL A 156 -7.82 -6.28 1.21
CA VAL A 156 -7.24 -5.86 2.50
C VAL A 156 -7.82 -4.52 2.95
N SER A 157 -7.97 -3.56 2.03
CA SER A 157 -8.57 -2.27 2.31
C SER A 157 -10.01 -2.38 2.80
N LEU A 158 -10.84 -3.22 2.16
CA LEU A 158 -12.21 -3.49 2.60
C LEU A 158 -12.25 -4.15 3.98
N ALA A 159 -11.35 -5.08 4.26
CA ALA A 159 -11.27 -5.74 5.56
C ALA A 159 -10.93 -4.75 6.69
N LEU A 160 -10.10 -3.74 6.42
CA LEU A 160 -9.71 -2.72 7.41
C LEU A 160 -10.70 -1.57 7.56
N LEU A 161 -11.47 -1.25 6.52
CA LEU A 161 -12.28 -0.03 6.46
C LEU A 161 -13.24 0.15 7.64
N PRO A 162 -13.96 -0.89 8.13
CA PRO A 162 -14.86 -0.74 9.27
C PRO A 162 -14.14 -0.28 10.55
N ALA A 163 -12.99 -0.88 10.86
CA ALA A 163 -12.19 -0.54 12.03
C ALA A 163 -11.61 0.87 11.94
N LEU A 164 -11.17 1.26 10.74
CA LEU A 164 -10.65 2.60 10.48
C LEU A 164 -11.73 3.68 10.63
N LEU A 165 -12.93 3.44 10.10
CA LEU A 165 -14.06 4.36 10.23
C LEU A 165 -14.54 4.47 11.69
N ALA A 166 -14.58 3.36 12.42
CA ALA A 166 -14.88 3.36 13.85
C ALA A 166 -13.84 4.17 14.64
N THR A 167 -12.56 4.00 14.33
CA THR A 167 -11.45 4.75 14.96
C THR A 167 -11.55 6.24 14.64
N ALA A 168 -11.84 6.62 13.39
CA ALA A 168 -12.00 8.02 12.98
C ALA A 168 -13.14 8.75 13.72
N ARG A 169 -14.22 8.02 14.02
CA ARG A 169 -15.41 8.52 14.74
C ARG A 169 -15.32 8.43 16.26
N SER A 170 -14.27 7.80 16.80
CA SER A 170 -14.09 7.62 18.24
C SER A 170 -13.64 8.91 18.95
N GLN A 171 -13.60 8.86 20.29
CA GLN A 171 -13.04 9.91 21.15
C GLN A 171 -11.52 9.81 21.37
N LEU A 172 -10.82 9.00 20.55
CA LEU A 172 -9.36 8.87 20.63
C LEU A 172 -8.65 10.21 20.32
N PRO A 173 -7.36 10.34 20.72
CA PRO A 173 -6.59 11.55 20.46
C PRO A 173 -6.65 11.98 18.98
N ARG A 174 -6.65 13.30 18.74
CA ARG A 174 -6.80 13.88 17.39
C ARG A 174 -5.81 13.30 16.37
N LEU A 175 -4.58 12.97 16.79
CA LEU A 175 -3.56 12.36 15.93
C LEU A 175 -3.92 10.93 15.50
N VAL A 176 -4.47 10.11 16.40
CA VAL A 176 -4.94 8.75 16.07
C VAL A 176 -6.11 8.83 15.08
N ARG A 177 -7.04 9.75 15.31
CA ARG A 177 -8.18 9.97 14.42
C ARG A 177 -7.73 10.46 13.05
N ALA A 178 -6.81 11.41 12.99
CA ALA A 178 -6.24 11.89 11.73
C ALA A 178 -5.52 10.77 10.97
N GLY A 179 -4.75 9.92 11.66
CA GLY A 179 -4.13 8.73 11.08
C GLY A 179 -5.17 7.76 10.51
N ALA A 180 -6.26 7.51 11.24
CA ALA A 180 -7.35 6.66 10.77
C ALA A 180 -8.10 7.25 9.57
N VAL A 181 -8.37 8.55 9.54
CA VAL A 181 -8.98 9.23 8.39
C VAL A 181 -8.09 9.13 7.16
N LEU A 182 -6.80 9.44 7.29
CA LEU A 182 -5.87 9.41 6.17
C LEU A 182 -5.67 8.00 5.61
N THR A 183 -5.58 7.01 6.50
CA THR A 183 -5.55 5.59 6.11
C THR A 183 -6.87 5.17 5.47
N SER A 184 -8.02 5.66 5.94
CA SER A 184 -9.33 5.38 5.34
C SER A 184 -9.42 5.93 3.92
N LEU A 185 -8.91 7.14 3.68
CA LEU A 185 -8.83 7.72 2.34
C LEU A 185 -7.98 6.84 1.42
N GLY A 186 -6.82 6.37 1.92
CA GLY A 186 -5.99 5.43 1.16
C GLY A 186 -6.68 4.10 0.88
N ALA A 187 -7.42 3.56 1.86
CA ALA A 187 -8.20 2.33 1.70
C ALA A 187 -9.34 2.49 0.67
N VAL A 188 -10.09 3.59 0.72
CA VAL A 188 -11.14 3.90 -0.27
C VAL A 188 -10.52 4.04 -1.66
N ALA A 189 -9.39 4.73 -1.79
CA ALA A 189 -8.68 4.86 -3.06
C ALA A 189 -8.26 3.49 -3.62
N ALA A 190 -7.71 2.60 -2.79
CA ALA A 190 -7.34 1.25 -3.20
C ALA A 190 -8.56 0.43 -3.70
N VAL A 191 -9.71 0.55 -3.04
CA VAL A 191 -10.96 -0.11 -3.47
C VAL A 191 -11.46 0.46 -4.79
N LEU A 192 -11.48 1.78 -4.95
CA LEU A 192 -11.89 2.45 -6.19
C LEU A 192 -10.93 2.18 -7.35
N GLY A 193 -9.67 1.86 -7.06
CA GLY A 193 -8.69 1.48 -8.08
C GLY A 193 -9.08 0.21 -8.86
N LEU A 194 -9.83 -0.71 -8.25
CA LEU A 194 -10.27 -1.94 -8.92
C LEU A 194 -11.24 -1.65 -10.09
N PRO A 195 -12.42 -1.02 -9.89
CA PRO A 195 -13.31 -0.69 -10.99
C PRO A 195 -12.69 0.32 -11.98
N ALA A 196 -11.80 1.20 -11.50
CA ALA A 196 -11.07 2.12 -12.38
C ALA A 196 -10.14 1.41 -13.38
N SER A 197 -9.83 0.12 -13.18
CA SER A 197 -9.02 -0.67 -14.13
C SER A 197 -9.73 -0.95 -15.45
N PHE A 198 -11.06 -0.81 -15.50
CA PHE A 198 -11.88 -0.98 -16.69
C PHE A 198 -12.32 0.35 -17.29
N ALA A 199 -11.83 1.48 -16.76
CA ALA A 199 -12.16 2.80 -17.27
C ALA A 199 -11.41 3.08 -18.59
N PRO A 200 -11.95 3.93 -19.47
CA PRO A 200 -11.31 4.29 -20.75
C PRO A 200 -9.93 4.94 -20.56
N ASP A 201 -9.10 4.93 -21.60
CA ASP A 201 -7.72 5.45 -21.56
C ASP A 201 -7.65 6.95 -21.21
N SER A 202 -8.70 7.72 -21.49
CA SER A 202 -8.82 9.12 -21.05
C SER A 202 -8.78 9.28 -19.52
N TRP A 203 -8.94 8.20 -18.76
CA TRP A 203 -8.91 8.18 -17.29
C TRP A 203 -7.56 7.74 -16.72
N ILE A 204 -6.54 7.47 -17.55
CA ILE A 204 -5.19 7.10 -17.07
C ILE A 204 -4.66 8.07 -15.98
N PRO A 205 -4.76 9.41 -16.11
CA PRO A 205 -4.33 10.33 -15.06
C PRO A 205 -5.07 10.13 -13.73
N ALA A 206 -6.37 9.81 -13.79
CA ALA A 206 -7.18 9.52 -12.61
C ALA A 206 -6.76 8.20 -11.96
N GLN A 207 -6.52 7.15 -12.75
CA GLN A 207 -6.03 5.86 -12.24
C GLN A 207 -4.68 6.00 -11.51
N VAL A 208 -3.76 6.78 -12.08
CA VAL A 208 -2.47 7.10 -11.45
C VAL A 208 -2.68 7.87 -10.14
N THR A 209 -3.58 8.86 -10.14
CA THR A 209 -3.87 9.67 -8.95
C THR A 209 -4.44 8.83 -7.82
N VAL A 210 -5.42 7.96 -8.12
CA VAL A 210 -6.04 7.04 -7.15
C VAL A 210 -5.00 6.08 -6.56
N ASN A 211 -4.08 5.56 -7.38
CA ASN A 211 -3.03 4.67 -6.90
C ASN A 211 -2.03 5.38 -5.97
N ASN A 212 -1.56 6.58 -6.35
CA ASN A 212 -0.67 7.37 -5.49
C ASN A 212 -1.36 7.78 -4.19
N LEU A 213 -2.65 8.12 -4.25
CA LEU A 213 -3.45 8.45 -3.06
C LEU A 213 -3.58 7.25 -2.12
N ALA A 214 -3.74 6.03 -2.64
CA ALA A 214 -3.74 4.81 -1.84
C ALA A 214 -2.43 4.67 -1.06
N VAL A 215 -1.29 4.72 -1.76
CA VAL A 215 0.05 4.61 -1.15
C VAL A 215 0.29 5.69 -0.11
N LEU A 216 0.06 6.96 -0.46
CA LEU A 216 0.26 8.10 0.44
C LEU A 216 -0.65 8.03 1.66
N GLY A 217 -1.93 7.66 1.48
CA GLY A 217 -2.87 7.50 2.58
C GLY A 217 -2.40 6.48 3.62
N TYR A 218 -1.89 5.33 3.16
CA TYR A 218 -1.32 4.31 4.04
C TYR A 218 -0.02 4.76 4.72
N VAL A 219 0.93 5.31 3.96
CA VAL A 219 2.25 5.73 4.48
C VAL A 219 2.10 6.86 5.49
N LEU A 220 1.37 7.93 5.14
CA LEU A 220 1.16 9.07 6.03
C LEU A 220 0.29 8.67 7.24
N GLY A 221 -0.70 7.80 7.05
CA GLY A 221 -1.49 7.25 8.14
C GLY A 221 -0.63 6.50 9.18
N LEU A 222 0.29 5.63 8.72
CA LEU A 222 1.25 4.94 9.58
C LEU A 222 2.22 5.89 10.28
N CYS A 223 2.64 6.97 9.62
CA CYS A 223 3.44 8.01 10.24
C CYS A 223 2.67 8.71 11.37
N LEU A 224 1.41 9.10 11.14
CA LEU A 224 0.57 9.73 12.17
C LEU A 224 0.31 8.82 13.37
N PHE A 225 0.02 7.54 13.14
CA PHE A 225 -0.15 6.57 14.24
C PHE A 225 1.10 6.47 15.10
N TRP A 226 2.29 6.57 14.51
CA TRP A 226 3.54 6.57 15.26
C TRP A 226 3.83 7.86 15.99
N VAL A 227 3.63 9.02 15.35
CA VAL A 227 3.76 10.31 16.04
C VAL A 227 2.84 10.34 17.25
N SER A 228 1.62 9.83 17.10
CA SER A 228 0.69 9.68 18.23
C SER A 228 1.25 8.81 19.35
N GLY A 229 1.91 7.69 19.02
CA GLY A 229 2.56 6.81 20.00
C GLY A 229 3.76 7.46 20.71
N LEU A 230 4.56 8.24 19.98
CA LEU A 230 5.67 9.00 20.56
C LEU A 230 5.20 10.09 21.53
N VAL A 231 4.14 10.82 21.16
CA VAL A 231 3.55 11.85 22.01
C VAL A 231 2.98 11.24 23.29
N ALA A 232 2.26 10.12 23.17
CA ALA A 232 1.72 9.40 24.34
C ALA A 232 2.82 8.86 25.27
N ASN A 233 3.95 8.41 24.73
CA ASN A 233 5.09 7.96 25.54
C ASN A 233 5.82 9.13 26.22
N LYS A 234 5.90 10.30 25.57
CA LYS A 234 6.48 11.51 26.19
C LYS A 234 5.62 12.10 27.29
N SER A 235 4.29 11.93 27.25
CA SER A 235 3.41 12.34 28.35
C SER A 235 3.46 11.40 29.57
N GLY A 236 4.31 10.38 29.55
CA GLY A 236 4.54 9.41 30.63
C GLY A 236 5.45 9.90 31.77
N ASN A 237 5.52 11.22 32.03
CA ASN A 237 6.17 11.77 33.23
C ASN A 237 5.22 12.63 34.08
N ALA A 238 3.98 12.18 34.24
CA ALA A 238 3.19 12.46 35.42
C ALA A 238 2.90 11.14 36.12
N ARG A 239 3.88 10.67 36.91
CA ARG A 239 3.65 9.77 38.04
C ARG A 239 2.85 10.54 39.10
N ALA A 240 1.65 11.00 38.76
CA ALA A 240 0.63 11.40 39.71
C ALA A 240 -0.21 10.15 39.99
N THR A 241 0.42 9.20 40.68
CA THR A 241 -0.32 8.23 41.48
C THR A 241 -1.16 9.04 42.46
N PHE A 242 -2.42 9.30 42.10
CA PHE A 242 -3.50 9.38 43.08
C PHE A 242 -3.55 8.00 43.76
N ARG A 243 -2.68 7.84 44.76
CA ARG A 243 -2.81 6.82 45.78
C ARG A 243 -4.12 7.14 46.49
N LYS A 244 -5.15 6.35 46.18
CA LYS A 244 -6.39 6.32 46.94
C LYS A 244 -6.05 6.23 48.42
N ASN A 245 -6.50 7.22 49.16
CA ASN A 245 -6.65 7.19 50.60
C ASN A 245 -7.55 5.97 50.94
N LYS A 246 -7.07 5.08 51.80
CA LYS A 246 -7.87 4.04 52.43
C LYS A 246 -7.51 4.02 53.91
N GLY A 247 -8.52 4.38 54.70
CA GLY A 247 -8.81 3.94 56.07
C GLY A 247 -7.66 3.89 57.04
#